data_AF-A0A2N0RNQ9-F1
#
_entry.id   AF-A0A2N0RNQ9-F1
#
_cell.length_a   1.000
_cell.length_b   1.000
_cell.length_c   1.000
_cell.angle_alpha   90.00
_cell.angle_beta   90.00
_cell.angle_gamma   90.00
#
_symmetry.space_group_name_H-M   'P 1'
#
loop_
_entity.id
_entity.type
_entity.pdbx_description
1 polymer ?
#
loop_
_entity_poly.entity_id
_entity_poly.type
_entity_poly.pdbx_seq_one_letter_code
_entity_poly.pdbx_strand_id
1 'polypeptide(L)'
;QLEAVEAYLKNKDTFVSIKTGGGKTFCYIICALIFESITIVISPLKALMEDQKAKLMHLGIPCASIYANTVQSRNEQGKIFEEIALGFTKIIFVTPEKLCLNREFQHFISNMYNTAKVRFVIDEAHCILDYSNFRESWKKLGILKKNWPLAPIMFLTATCTYQDAQDIHTSLGIPSENFAMIRGSSFERKEITIEVYKRKDNRELFSNDLMSLIKMHEGGKTIIYCATQSGCDDLFAILQLLLPDKNIGIYHGGLGDEQRESIMSCWKNGKIQIMIGTNAFGMGINSTDV
;
A
#
# COMPACT_ATOMS: atom_id res chain seq x y z
N GLN A 1 2.98 18.86 -3.07
CA GLN A 1 3.12 17.97 -4.25
C GLN A 1 4.25 18.45 -5.16
N LEU A 2 4.18 19.69 -5.68
CA LEU A 2 5.25 20.28 -6.52
C LEU A 2 6.63 20.15 -5.87
N GLU A 3 6.78 20.57 -4.63
CA GLU A 3 8.04 20.47 -3.87
C GLU A 3 8.62 19.04 -3.86
N ALA A 4 7.76 18.01 -3.80
CA ALA A 4 8.18 16.61 -3.77
C ALA A 4 8.65 16.12 -5.13
N VAL A 5 7.94 16.54 -6.19
CA VAL A 5 8.35 16.29 -7.56
C VAL A 5 9.70 16.95 -7.84
N GLU A 6 9.86 18.23 -7.48
CA GLU A 6 11.10 18.97 -7.72
C GLU A 6 12.30 18.38 -6.96
N ALA A 7 12.14 18.05 -5.68
CA ALA A 7 13.19 17.45 -4.88
C ALA A 7 13.65 16.10 -5.48
N TYR A 8 12.70 15.26 -5.85
CA TYR A 8 12.99 13.94 -6.41
C TYR A 8 13.59 14.02 -7.82
N LEU A 9 13.13 14.95 -8.67
CA LEU A 9 13.72 15.21 -9.98
C LEU A 9 15.17 15.72 -9.86
N LYS A 10 15.50 16.46 -8.80
CA LYS A 10 16.87 16.89 -8.43
C LYS A 10 17.72 15.75 -7.81
N ASN A 11 17.25 14.50 -7.88
CA ASN A 11 17.90 13.30 -7.37
C ASN A 11 18.12 13.29 -5.84
N LYS A 12 17.28 14.01 -5.09
CA LYS A 12 17.24 13.88 -3.62
C LYS A 12 16.37 12.69 -3.21
N ASP A 13 16.78 12.02 -2.15
CA ASP A 13 15.91 11.12 -1.42
C ASP A 13 14.78 11.94 -0.80
N THR A 14 13.53 11.61 -1.11
CA THR A 14 12.39 12.49 -0.83
C THR A 14 11.35 11.76 -0.01
N PHE A 15 11.13 12.19 1.22
CA PHE A 15 10.10 11.67 2.10
C PHE A 15 8.84 12.52 2.02
N VAL A 16 7.71 11.89 1.70
CA VAL A 16 6.43 12.55 1.46
C VAL A 16 5.39 11.96 2.41
N SER A 17 5.05 12.73 3.44
CA SER A 17 3.95 12.40 4.38
C SER A 17 2.75 13.29 4.11
N ILE A 18 1.77 12.76 3.36
CA ILE A 18 0.54 13.46 3.00
C ILE A 18 -0.63 12.51 3.23
N LYS A 19 -1.75 13.03 3.76
CA LYS A 19 -2.98 12.26 4.01
C LYS A 19 -3.40 11.37 2.83
N THR A 20 -4.08 10.27 3.11
CA THR A 20 -4.70 9.42 2.08
C THR A 20 -5.61 10.26 1.18
N GLY A 21 -5.60 9.99 -0.12
CA GLY A 21 -6.27 10.82 -1.12
C GLY A 21 -5.52 12.11 -1.51
N GLY A 22 -4.45 12.51 -0.80
CA GLY A 22 -3.66 13.72 -1.10
C GLY A 22 -2.76 13.63 -2.34
N GLY A 23 -3.00 12.68 -3.24
CA GLY A 23 -2.28 12.53 -4.51
C GLY A 23 -0.82 12.08 -4.41
N LYS A 24 -0.49 11.21 -3.45
CA LYS A 24 0.87 10.62 -3.33
C LYS A 24 1.31 9.90 -4.62
N THR A 25 0.40 9.15 -5.22
CA THR A 25 0.65 8.43 -6.48
C THR A 25 1.03 9.37 -7.61
N PHE A 26 0.40 10.54 -7.69
CA PHE A 26 0.70 11.55 -8.72
C PHE A 26 2.15 12.03 -8.65
N CYS A 27 2.70 12.21 -7.45
CA CYS A 27 4.08 12.67 -7.26
C CYS A 27 5.09 11.79 -7.99
N TYR A 28 5.01 10.46 -7.84
CA TYR A 28 5.97 9.57 -8.49
C TYR A 28 5.64 9.32 -9.97
N ILE A 29 4.35 9.31 -10.36
CA ILE A 29 3.95 9.08 -11.76
C ILE A 29 4.55 10.15 -12.67
N ILE A 30 4.39 11.43 -12.33
CA ILE A 30 4.95 12.53 -13.13
C ILE A 30 6.48 12.41 -13.22
N CYS A 31 7.12 12.06 -12.10
CA CYS A 31 8.57 11.86 -12.10
C CYS A 31 9.00 10.71 -13.00
N ALA A 32 8.25 9.60 -13.02
CA ALA A 32 8.52 8.44 -13.85
C ALA A 32 8.31 8.72 -15.34
N LEU A 33 7.33 9.54 -15.69
CA LEU A 33 7.06 9.93 -17.09
C LEU A 33 8.14 10.87 -17.65
N ILE A 34 8.66 11.78 -16.83
CA ILE A 34 9.76 12.69 -17.21
C ILE A 34 11.09 11.94 -17.25
N PHE A 35 11.22 10.85 -16.49
CA PHE A 35 12.44 10.09 -16.40
C PHE A 35 12.64 9.19 -17.63
N GLU A 36 13.87 9.21 -18.17
CA GLU A 36 14.18 8.50 -19.41
C GLU A 36 14.15 6.98 -19.23
N SER A 37 14.51 6.49 -18.04
CA SER A 37 14.66 5.07 -17.73
C SER A 37 13.51 4.58 -16.83
N ILE A 38 13.78 3.59 -15.96
CA ILE A 38 12.77 2.87 -15.18
C ILE A 38 12.61 3.41 -13.75
N THR A 39 11.35 3.49 -13.30
CA THR A 39 10.98 3.72 -11.90
C THR A 39 10.47 2.42 -11.28
N ILE A 40 11.08 2.01 -10.16
CA ILE A 40 10.75 0.78 -9.43
C ILE A 40 9.95 1.15 -8.18
N VAL A 41 8.69 0.74 -8.13
CA VAL A 41 7.76 1.01 -7.03
C VAL A 41 7.64 -0.24 -6.16
N ILE A 42 8.13 -0.16 -4.93
CA ILE A 42 7.98 -1.18 -3.90
C ILE A 42 6.64 -0.95 -3.20
N SER A 43 5.75 -1.94 -3.24
CA SER A 43 4.42 -1.88 -2.64
C SER A 43 4.18 -3.07 -1.70
N PRO A 44 3.44 -2.89 -0.59
CA PRO A 44 3.23 -3.95 0.40
C PRO A 44 2.36 -5.11 -0.08
N LEU A 45 1.35 -4.83 -0.93
CA LEU A 45 0.34 -5.80 -1.32
C LEU A 45 0.24 -5.92 -2.83
N LYS A 46 0.08 -7.15 -3.32
CA LYS A 46 -0.18 -7.41 -4.75
C LYS A 46 -1.46 -6.72 -5.23
N ALA A 47 -2.52 -6.71 -4.40
CA ALA A 47 -3.76 -6.03 -4.73
C ALA A 47 -3.57 -4.52 -4.96
N LEU A 48 -2.70 -3.87 -4.16
CA LEU A 48 -2.33 -2.47 -4.35
C LEU A 48 -1.58 -2.26 -5.67
N MET A 49 -0.64 -3.15 -5.98
CA MET A 49 0.12 -3.11 -7.23
C MET A 49 -0.81 -3.23 -8.44
N GLU A 50 -1.73 -4.20 -8.45
CA GLU A 50 -2.65 -4.39 -9.57
C GLU A 50 -3.67 -3.26 -9.71
N ASP A 51 -4.18 -2.71 -8.61
CA ASP A 51 -5.05 -1.54 -8.66
C ASP A 51 -4.34 -0.32 -9.26
N GLN A 52 -3.08 -0.08 -8.86
CA GLN A 52 -2.28 1.03 -9.41
C GLN A 52 -1.92 0.79 -10.88
N LYS A 53 -1.47 -0.43 -11.22
CA LYS A 53 -1.18 -0.83 -12.60
C LYS A 53 -2.40 -0.69 -13.51
N ALA A 54 -3.57 -1.17 -13.10
CA ALA A 54 -4.80 -1.05 -13.89
C ALA A 54 -5.15 0.42 -14.19
N LYS A 55 -5.02 1.30 -13.19
CA LYS A 55 -5.23 2.75 -13.35
C LYS A 55 -4.23 3.37 -14.32
N LEU A 56 -2.95 3.01 -14.19
CA LEU A 56 -1.89 3.52 -15.07
C LEU A 56 -2.06 3.05 -16.53
N MET A 57 -2.38 1.77 -16.72
CA MET A 57 -2.66 1.22 -18.04
C MET A 57 -3.87 1.89 -18.70
N HIS A 58 -4.92 2.20 -17.92
CA HIS A 58 -6.07 2.96 -18.41
C HIS A 58 -5.70 4.38 -18.85
N LEU A 59 -4.72 5.00 -18.19
CA LEU A 59 -4.16 6.30 -18.57
C LEU A 59 -3.13 6.21 -19.71
N GLY A 60 -2.89 5.02 -20.28
CA GLY A 60 -1.91 4.81 -21.34
C GLY A 60 -0.45 4.85 -20.87
N ILE A 61 -0.20 4.70 -19.57
CA ILE A 61 1.14 4.73 -18.98
C ILE A 61 1.71 3.31 -18.94
N PRO A 62 2.80 3.01 -19.67
CA PRO A 62 3.36 1.67 -19.71
C PRO A 62 3.93 1.23 -18.36
N CYS A 63 3.34 0.19 -17.78
CA CYS A 63 3.74 -0.35 -16.49
C CYS A 63 3.52 -1.86 -16.38
N ALA A 64 4.29 -2.49 -15.51
CA ALA A 64 4.21 -3.93 -15.25
C ALA A 64 4.31 -4.23 -13.74
N SER A 65 3.91 -5.44 -13.35
CA SER A 65 4.07 -5.96 -11.99
C SER A 65 4.92 -7.22 -12.02
N ILE A 66 5.85 -7.36 -11.10
CA ILE A 66 6.67 -8.57 -10.93
C ILE A 66 6.56 -9.08 -9.50
N TYR A 67 6.16 -10.34 -9.36
CA TYR A 67 6.00 -10.97 -8.05
C TYR A 67 7.17 -11.91 -7.71
N ALA A 68 7.30 -12.19 -6.41
CA ALA A 68 8.29 -13.13 -5.87
C ALA A 68 7.93 -14.61 -6.10
N ASN A 69 6.65 -14.94 -6.31
CA ASN A 69 6.16 -16.31 -6.32
C ASN A 69 5.87 -16.86 -7.72
N THR A 70 5.47 -18.13 -7.78
CA THR A 70 5.18 -18.92 -8.99
C THR A 70 3.94 -18.49 -9.76
N VAL A 71 3.22 -17.46 -9.32
CA VAL A 71 2.02 -16.94 -10.03
C VAL A 71 2.40 -16.48 -11.43
N GLN A 72 3.59 -15.92 -11.59
CA GLN A 72 4.13 -15.56 -12.91
C GLN A 72 5.17 -16.58 -13.34
N SER A 73 4.97 -17.13 -14.54
CA SER A 73 5.94 -18.05 -15.14
C SER A 73 7.27 -17.34 -15.43
N ARG A 74 8.36 -18.10 -15.53
CA ARG A 74 9.66 -17.54 -15.89
C ARG A 74 9.65 -16.85 -17.26
N ASN A 75 8.91 -17.42 -18.22
CA ASN A 75 8.76 -16.85 -19.55
C ASN A 75 8.01 -15.50 -19.51
N GLU A 76 6.98 -15.39 -18.67
CA GLU A 76 6.25 -14.14 -18.49
C GLU A 76 7.14 -13.04 -17.89
N GLN A 77 7.90 -13.36 -16.84
CA GLN A 77 8.86 -12.41 -16.26
C GLN A 77 9.98 -12.05 -17.24
N GLY A 78 10.42 -13.01 -18.06
CA GLY A 78 11.41 -12.78 -19.11
C GLY A 78 10.95 -11.72 -20.12
N LYS A 79 9.69 -11.82 -20.59
CA LYS A 79 9.10 -10.80 -21.48
C LYS A 79 9.06 -9.42 -20.84
N ILE A 80 8.68 -9.35 -19.56
CA ILE A 80 8.68 -8.08 -18.81
C ILE A 80 10.11 -7.50 -18.74
N PHE A 81 11.13 -8.33 -18.48
CA PHE A 81 12.52 -7.87 -18.47
C PHE A 81 12.99 -7.37 -19.85
N GLU A 82 12.59 -8.03 -20.93
CA GLU A 82 12.87 -7.58 -22.30
C GLU A 82 12.20 -6.23 -22.59
N GLU A 83 10.93 -6.06 -22.25
CA GLU A 83 10.20 -4.79 -22.43
C GLU A 83 10.82 -3.64 -21.62
N ILE A 84 11.31 -3.90 -20.41
CA ILE A 84 12.03 -2.92 -19.60
C ILE A 84 13.38 -2.57 -20.26
N ALA A 85 14.13 -3.57 -20.72
CA ALA A 85 15.43 -3.36 -21.35
C ALA A 85 15.33 -2.57 -22.67
N LEU A 86 14.22 -2.74 -23.40
CA LEU A 86 13.91 -1.98 -24.61
C LEU A 86 13.33 -0.58 -24.31
N GLY A 87 13.07 -0.25 -23.04
CA GLY A 87 12.53 1.05 -22.63
C GLY A 87 11.02 1.20 -22.86
N PHE A 88 10.30 0.12 -23.15
CA PHE A 88 8.84 0.15 -23.33
C PHE A 88 8.08 0.24 -22.01
N THR A 89 8.70 -0.11 -20.89
CA THR A 89 8.10 -0.01 -19.55
C THR A 89 8.70 1.16 -18.77
N LYS A 90 7.86 2.04 -18.21
CA LYS A 90 8.29 3.20 -17.41
C LYS A 90 8.23 2.97 -15.91
N ILE A 91 7.27 2.15 -15.47
CA ILE A 91 7.04 1.86 -14.05
C ILE A 91 6.95 0.35 -13.86
N ILE A 92 7.70 -0.18 -12.89
CA ILE A 92 7.50 -1.55 -12.42
C ILE A 92 7.08 -1.57 -10.96
N PHE A 93 6.04 -2.33 -10.67
CA PHE A 93 5.62 -2.62 -9.31
C PHE A 93 6.26 -3.93 -8.85
N VAL A 94 6.81 -3.92 -7.64
CA VAL A 94 7.38 -5.12 -7.01
C VAL A 94 7.04 -5.20 -5.53
N THR A 95 7.02 -6.42 -5.00
CA THR A 95 6.98 -6.63 -3.55
C THR A 95 8.39 -6.52 -2.97
N PRO A 96 8.55 -6.18 -1.67
CA PRO A 96 9.87 -6.12 -1.06
C PRO A 96 10.59 -7.48 -1.07
N GLU A 97 9.87 -8.60 -1.00
CA GLU A 97 10.46 -9.93 -1.11
C GLU A 97 11.10 -10.14 -2.48
N LYS A 98 10.44 -9.67 -3.56
CA LYS A 98 11.01 -9.75 -4.91
C LYS A 98 12.31 -8.97 -5.00
N LEU A 99 12.34 -7.76 -4.44
CA LEU A 99 13.54 -6.92 -4.45
C LEU A 99 14.66 -7.52 -3.57
N CYS A 100 14.36 -7.96 -2.36
CA CYS A 100 15.37 -8.32 -1.36
C CYS A 100 15.87 -9.78 -1.47
N LEU A 101 15.03 -10.71 -1.93
CA LEU A 101 15.36 -12.15 -1.90
C LEU A 101 15.71 -12.73 -3.27
N ASN A 102 15.30 -12.08 -4.37
CA ASN A 102 15.54 -12.59 -5.72
C ASN A 102 16.83 -12.00 -6.32
N ARG A 103 17.89 -12.81 -6.39
CA ARG A 103 19.20 -12.39 -6.91
C ARG A 103 19.20 -12.07 -8.41
N GLU A 104 18.43 -12.79 -9.21
CA GLU A 104 18.30 -12.55 -10.66
C GLU A 104 17.72 -11.16 -10.91
N PHE A 105 16.70 -10.78 -10.15
CA PHE A 105 16.10 -9.45 -10.20
C PHE A 105 17.06 -8.35 -9.71
N GLN A 106 17.79 -8.58 -8.62
CA GLN A 106 18.84 -7.65 -8.18
C GLN A 106 19.92 -7.47 -9.24
N HIS A 107 20.36 -8.56 -9.89
CA HIS A 107 21.35 -8.48 -10.96
C HIS A 107 20.81 -7.69 -12.16
N PHE A 108 19.56 -7.92 -12.55
CA PHE A 108 18.88 -7.14 -13.59
C PHE A 108 18.87 -5.64 -13.27
N ILE A 109 18.47 -5.26 -12.05
CA ILE A 109 18.48 -3.84 -11.63
C ILE A 109 19.91 -3.29 -11.64
N SER A 110 20.89 -4.04 -11.16
CA SER A 110 22.30 -3.60 -11.17
C SER A 110 22.83 -3.38 -12.58
N ASN A 111 22.47 -4.23 -13.55
CA ASN A 111 22.83 -4.02 -14.94
C ASN A 111 22.20 -2.73 -15.47
N MET A 112 20.90 -2.52 -15.22
CA MET A 112 20.19 -1.28 -15.58
C MET A 112 20.78 -0.04 -14.91
N TYR A 113 21.20 -0.13 -13.65
CA TYR A 113 21.82 0.96 -12.90
C TYR A 113 23.21 1.33 -13.44
N ASN A 114 23.94 0.36 -14.00
CA ASN A 114 25.26 0.59 -14.58
C ASN A 114 25.19 1.16 -16.01
N THR A 115 24.16 0.79 -16.78
CA THR A 115 24.01 1.22 -18.18
C THR A 115 23.06 2.40 -18.36
N ALA A 116 22.13 2.60 -17.42
CA ALA A 116 21.12 3.64 -17.41
C ALA A 116 20.90 4.14 -15.97
N LYS A 117 19.93 5.06 -15.78
CA LYS A 117 19.56 5.52 -14.44
C LYS A 117 18.40 4.68 -13.90
N VAL A 118 18.36 4.42 -12.59
CA VAL A 118 17.21 3.76 -11.94
C VAL A 118 16.70 4.67 -10.82
N ARG A 119 15.40 4.66 -10.60
CA ARG A 119 14.74 5.41 -9.52
C ARG A 119 13.86 4.49 -8.70
N PHE A 120 13.78 4.73 -7.39
CA PHE A 120 12.98 3.91 -6.47
C PHE A 120 11.87 4.72 -5.83
N VAL A 121 10.73 4.08 -5.63
CA VAL A 121 9.60 4.59 -4.86
C VAL A 121 9.22 3.52 -3.86
N ILE A 122 9.06 3.90 -2.60
CA ILE A 122 8.54 3.03 -1.55
C ILE A 122 7.16 3.55 -1.18
N ASP A 123 6.13 2.81 -1.59
CA ASP A 123 4.75 3.08 -1.19
C ASP A 123 4.50 2.48 0.20
N GLU A 124 3.69 3.17 1.00
CA GLU A 124 3.47 2.85 2.42
C GLU A 124 4.76 2.72 3.24
N ALA A 125 5.63 3.73 3.15
CA ALA A 125 6.95 3.72 3.80
C ALA A 125 6.94 3.50 5.32
N HIS A 126 5.79 3.68 5.99
CA HIS A 126 5.63 3.31 7.41
C HIS A 126 5.90 1.83 7.68
N CYS A 127 5.71 0.97 6.68
CA CYS A 127 6.01 -0.46 6.73
C CYS A 127 7.49 -0.78 7.00
N ILE A 128 8.40 0.18 6.80
CA ILE A 128 9.83 0.03 7.16
C ILE A 128 10.01 -0.04 8.68
N LEU A 129 9.22 0.76 9.42
CA LEU A 129 9.30 0.87 10.88
C LEU A 129 8.40 -0.13 11.60
N ASP A 130 7.27 -0.50 11.00
CA ASP A 130 6.19 -1.19 11.69
C ASP A 130 6.68 -2.46 12.41
N TYR A 131 6.64 -2.41 13.74
CA TYR A 131 7.10 -3.44 14.67
C TYR A 131 6.09 -4.60 14.76
N SER A 132 4.89 -4.43 14.20
CA SER A 132 3.75 -5.34 14.31
C SER A 132 3.76 -6.41 13.20
N ASN A 133 4.76 -7.30 13.17
CA ASN A 133 4.82 -8.44 12.23
C ASN A 133 4.71 -8.10 10.73
N PHE A 134 5.06 -6.87 10.32
CA PHE A 134 5.15 -6.59 8.90
C PHE A 134 6.41 -7.24 8.31
N ARG A 135 6.25 -7.88 7.15
CA ARG A 135 7.15 -8.88 6.57
C ARG A 135 8.62 -8.47 6.66
N GLU A 136 9.52 -9.39 7.08
CA GLU A 136 10.96 -9.13 7.30
C GLU A 136 11.67 -8.41 6.15
N SER A 137 11.18 -8.56 4.92
CA SER A 137 11.77 -7.97 3.73
C SER A 137 11.75 -6.44 3.75
N TRP A 138 10.82 -5.81 4.48
CA TRP A 138 10.80 -4.35 4.67
C TRP A 138 12.02 -3.83 5.42
N LYS A 139 12.45 -4.54 6.46
CA LYS A 139 13.66 -4.21 7.23
C LYS A 139 14.94 -4.38 6.41
N LYS A 140 14.87 -5.11 5.29
CA LYS A 140 15.99 -5.37 4.37
C LYS A 140 16.12 -4.34 3.24
N LEU A 141 15.23 -3.34 3.18
CA LEU A 141 15.25 -2.30 2.13
C LEU A 141 16.46 -1.36 2.20
N GLY A 142 17.26 -1.39 3.28
CA GLY A 142 18.60 -0.78 3.32
C GLY A 142 19.53 -1.26 2.19
N ILE A 143 19.24 -2.41 1.59
CA ILE A 143 19.94 -2.90 0.40
C ILE A 143 19.90 -1.89 -0.77
N LEU A 144 18.85 -1.05 -0.87
CA LEU A 144 18.72 -0.07 -1.94
C LEU A 144 19.90 0.91 -1.96
N LYS A 145 20.22 1.51 -0.81
CA LYS A 145 21.35 2.45 -0.70
C LYS A 145 22.70 1.75 -0.68
N LYS A 146 22.76 0.48 -0.26
CA LYS A 146 23.99 -0.31 -0.33
C LYS A 146 24.38 -0.69 -1.76
N ASN A 147 23.42 -1.12 -2.58
CA ASN A 147 23.68 -1.63 -3.93
C ASN A 147 23.59 -0.53 -4.99
N TRP A 148 22.70 0.45 -4.81
CA TRP A 148 22.41 1.52 -5.78
C TRP A 148 22.44 2.90 -5.11
N PRO A 149 23.58 3.33 -4.53
CA PRO A 149 23.66 4.51 -3.66
C PRO A 149 23.21 5.81 -4.33
N LEU A 150 23.44 5.97 -5.63
CA LEU A 150 23.10 7.19 -6.39
C LEU A 150 21.64 7.23 -6.87
N ALA A 151 20.90 6.13 -6.77
CA ALA A 151 19.50 6.09 -7.16
C ALA A 151 18.65 6.78 -6.07
N PRO A 152 17.87 7.81 -6.41
CA PRO A 152 17.02 8.49 -5.43
C PRO A 152 15.82 7.61 -5.06
N ILE A 153 15.42 7.70 -3.80
CA ILE A 153 14.27 6.98 -3.24
C ILE A 153 13.19 7.99 -2.84
N MET A 154 11.97 7.82 -3.35
CA MET A 154 10.79 8.56 -2.87
C MET A 154 10.03 7.68 -1.88
N PHE A 155 9.89 8.14 -0.63
CA PHE A 155 9.12 7.46 0.40
C PHE A 155 7.74 8.10 0.50
N LEU A 156 6.69 7.31 0.34
CA LEU A 156 5.31 7.78 0.35
C LEU A 156 4.57 7.18 1.54
N THR A 157 3.91 8.01 2.34
CA THR A 157 3.13 7.55 3.50
C THR A 157 2.04 8.54 3.87
N ALA A 158 0.97 8.05 4.51
CA ALA A 158 -0.07 8.90 5.09
C ALA A 158 0.08 9.08 6.61
N THR A 159 0.82 8.19 7.27
CA THR A 159 0.67 7.93 8.71
C THR A 159 1.93 8.22 9.52
N CYS A 160 3.09 8.42 8.88
CA CYS A 160 4.33 8.69 9.59
C CYS A 160 4.39 10.10 10.19
N THR A 161 4.84 10.15 11.44
CA THR A 161 5.26 11.35 12.15
C THR A 161 6.61 11.87 11.64
N TYR A 162 7.07 13.00 12.20
CA TYR A 162 8.42 13.51 11.94
C TYR A 162 9.50 12.52 12.45
N GLN A 163 9.28 11.94 13.62
CA GLN A 163 10.24 11.01 14.22
C GLN A 163 10.37 9.74 13.37
N ASP A 164 9.25 9.20 12.90
CA ASP A 164 9.24 8.06 11.98
C ASP A 164 10.07 8.35 10.71
N ALA A 165 9.93 9.54 10.14
CA ALA A 165 10.72 9.93 8.96
C ALA A 165 12.22 9.97 9.25
N GLN A 166 12.61 10.46 10.44
CA GLN A 166 14.01 10.48 10.89
C GLN A 166 14.55 9.08 11.13
N ASP A 167 13.75 8.18 11.69
CA ASP A 167 14.13 6.80 11.95
C ASP A 167 14.33 6.05 10.62
N ILE A 168 13.44 6.24 9.63
CA ILE A 168 13.60 5.69 8.28
C ILE A 168 14.87 6.22 7.62
N HIS A 169 15.05 7.55 7.61
CA HIS A 169 16.25 8.21 7.09
C HIS A 169 17.55 7.63 7.67
N THR A 170 17.60 7.50 9.00
CA THR A 170 18.76 6.97 9.73
C THR A 170 18.99 5.50 9.42
N SER A 171 17.93 4.69 9.42
CA SER A 171 18.02 3.24 9.17
C SER A 171 18.57 2.90 7.78
N LEU A 172 18.36 3.77 6.80
CA LEU A 172 18.81 3.60 5.42
C LEU A 172 20.18 4.25 5.16
N GLY A 173 20.76 4.94 6.16
CA GLY A 173 22.06 5.60 6.05
C GLY A 173 22.08 6.72 5.02
N ILE A 174 20.96 7.44 4.85
CA ILE A 174 20.87 8.54 3.90
C ILE A 174 21.54 9.78 4.51
N PRO A 175 22.40 10.52 3.77
CA PRO A 175 22.94 11.79 4.24
C PRO A 175 21.88 12.90 4.29
N SER A 176 21.86 13.68 5.38
CA SER A 176 20.85 14.72 5.63
C SER A 176 20.78 15.77 4.50
N GLU A 177 21.89 16.12 3.87
CA GLU A 177 21.96 17.07 2.75
C GLU A 177 21.22 16.59 1.48
N ASN A 178 21.10 15.26 1.34
CA ASN A 178 20.42 14.60 0.23
C ASN A 178 18.99 14.18 0.57
N PHE A 179 18.50 14.48 1.77
CA PHE A 179 17.16 14.11 2.22
C PHE A 179 16.21 15.31 2.25
N ALA A 180 15.13 15.23 1.49
CA ALA A 180 14.07 16.23 1.46
C ALA A 180 12.83 15.68 2.17
N MET A 181 12.41 16.31 3.26
CA MET A 181 11.20 15.91 4.00
C MET A 181 10.06 16.88 3.71
N ILE A 182 8.96 16.35 3.18
CA ILE A 182 7.80 17.12 2.73
C ILE A 182 6.56 16.57 3.41
N ARG A 183 5.86 17.44 4.14
CA ARG A 183 4.68 17.07 4.92
C ARG A 183 3.48 17.91 4.51
N GLY A 184 2.31 17.29 4.43
CA GLY A 184 1.06 18.01 4.25
C GLY A 184 0.79 18.97 5.40
N SER A 185 0.15 20.10 5.12
CA SER A 185 -0.16 21.15 6.09
C SER A 185 -1.28 20.80 7.08
N SER A 186 -2.13 19.82 6.75
CA SER A 186 -3.19 19.34 7.65
C SER A 186 -3.55 17.88 7.39
N PHE A 187 -3.72 17.14 8.50
CA PHE A 187 -4.27 15.78 8.53
C PHE A 187 -5.74 15.76 8.93
N GLU A 188 -6.34 16.94 9.17
CA GLU A 188 -7.74 17.06 9.56
C GLU A 188 -8.66 16.62 8.42
N ARG A 189 -9.66 15.82 8.78
CA ARG A 189 -10.78 15.41 7.94
C ARG A 189 -12.07 15.86 8.63
N LYS A 190 -12.55 17.04 8.27
CA LYS A 190 -13.76 17.66 8.86
C LYS A 190 -15.02 16.85 8.60
N GLU A 191 -14.99 16.00 7.59
CA GLU A 191 -16.03 15.05 7.26
C GLU A 191 -16.08 13.81 8.18
N ILE A 192 -15.09 13.61 9.07
CA ILE A 192 -15.09 12.50 10.04
C ILE A 192 -15.60 12.99 11.39
N THR A 193 -16.67 12.37 11.90
CA THR A 193 -17.11 12.49 13.29
C THR A 193 -16.52 11.35 14.12
N ILE A 194 -15.96 11.67 15.28
CA ILE A 194 -15.39 10.68 16.21
C ILE A 194 -16.27 10.60 17.44
N GLU A 195 -16.83 9.42 17.68
CA GLU A 195 -17.65 9.12 18.85
C GLU A 195 -17.04 7.96 19.63
N VAL A 196 -17.11 8.04 20.97
CA VAL A 196 -16.54 7.03 21.86
C VAL A 196 -17.63 6.48 22.77
N TYR A 197 -17.89 5.18 22.62
CA TYR A 197 -18.90 4.46 23.40
C TYR A 197 -18.22 3.49 24.37
N LYS A 198 -18.70 3.43 25.62
CA LYS A 198 -18.23 2.44 26.59
C LYS A 198 -18.74 1.06 26.18
N ARG A 199 -17.81 0.13 25.92
CA ARG A 199 -18.14 -1.28 25.63
C ARG A 199 -18.83 -1.93 26.84
N LYS A 200 -19.95 -2.61 26.58
CA LYS A 200 -20.65 -3.44 27.58
C LYS A 200 -20.10 -4.87 27.55
N ASP A 201 -19.91 -5.47 28.73
CA ASP A 201 -19.38 -6.83 28.85
C ASP A 201 -20.41 -7.91 28.48
N ASN A 202 -21.70 -7.62 28.70
CA ASN A 202 -22.78 -8.48 28.28
C ASN A 202 -22.87 -8.50 26.73
N ARG A 203 -22.77 -9.70 26.15
CA ARG A 203 -22.73 -9.92 24.68
C ARG A 203 -24.00 -9.45 23.97
N GLU A 204 -25.18 -9.65 24.56
CA GLU A 204 -26.44 -9.22 23.96
C GLU A 204 -26.54 -7.70 23.95
N LEU A 205 -26.19 -7.04 25.06
CA LEU A 205 -26.19 -5.59 25.13
C LEU A 205 -25.18 -4.96 24.17
N PHE A 206 -23.99 -5.55 24.04
CA PHE A 206 -23.00 -5.13 23.04
C PHE A 206 -23.52 -5.28 21.62
N SER A 207 -24.16 -6.42 21.31
CA SER A 207 -24.69 -6.69 19.96
C SER A 207 -25.84 -5.74 19.62
N ASN A 208 -26.68 -5.39 20.60
CA ASN A 208 -27.75 -4.41 20.44
C ASN A 208 -27.22 -2.99 20.18
N ASP A 209 -26.18 -2.57 20.91
CA ASP A 209 -25.52 -1.28 20.67
C ASP A 209 -24.87 -1.24 19.28
N LEU A 210 -24.21 -2.34 18.87
CA LEU A 210 -23.60 -2.41 17.54
C LEU A 210 -24.66 -2.37 16.43
N MET A 211 -25.79 -3.06 16.62
CA MET A 211 -26.91 -3.01 15.68
C MET A 211 -27.51 -1.61 15.54
N SER A 212 -27.65 -0.86 16.65
CA SER A 212 -28.19 0.49 16.58
C SER A 212 -27.26 1.43 15.80
N LEU A 213 -25.94 1.29 15.97
CA LEU A 213 -24.94 2.02 15.19
C LEU A 213 -25.01 1.65 13.70
N ILE A 214 -25.06 0.35 13.36
CA ILE A 214 -25.17 -0.10 11.95
C ILE A 214 -26.45 0.45 11.30
N LYS A 215 -27.58 0.44 12.01
CA LYS A 215 -28.85 0.97 11.51
C LYS A 215 -28.85 2.49 11.35
N MET A 216 -28.14 3.22 12.21
CA MET A 216 -28.02 4.68 12.10
C MET A 216 -27.31 5.10 10.80
N HIS A 217 -26.39 4.26 10.32
CA HIS A 217 -25.63 4.48 9.08
C HIS A 217 -26.17 3.63 7.91
N GLU A 218 -27.45 3.28 7.95
CA GLU A 218 -28.10 2.50 6.91
C GLU A 218 -28.11 3.26 5.58
N GLY A 219 -27.41 2.71 4.58
CA GLY A 219 -27.29 3.30 3.24
C GLY A 219 -25.84 3.52 2.78
N GLY A 220 -24.88 3.54 3.72
CA GLY A 220 -23.45 3.54 3.43
C GLY A 220 -22.81 2.15 3.53
N LYS A 221 -21.53 2.06 3.16
CA LYS A 221 -20.70 0.91 3.52
C LYS A 221 -20.18 1.05 4.94
N THR A 222 -20.04 -0.05 5.66
CA THR A 222 -19.54 -0.05 7.05
C THR A 222 -18.34 -0.97 7.18
N ILE A 223 -17.30 -0.51 7.88
CA ILE A 223 -16.15 -1.33 8.26
C ILE A 223 -16.13 -1.48 9.77
N ILE A 224 -16.03 -2.72 10.24
CA ILE A 224 -15.92 -3.07 11.65
C ILE A 224 -14.56 -3.73 11.88
N TYR A 225 -13.68 -3.04 12.60
CA TYR A 225 -12.38 -3.60 12.94
C TYR A 225 -12.41 -4.41 14.23
N CYS A 226 -11.84 -5.62 14.19
CA CYS A 226 -11.63 -6.47 15.36
C CYS A 226 -10.14 -6.66 15.62
N ALA A 227 -9.78 -6.85 16.90
CA ALA A 227 -8.39 -7.04 17.30
C ALA A 227 -7.81 -8.41 16.88
N THR A 228 -8.64 -9.45 16.82
CA THR A 228 -8.22 -10.83 16.51
C THR A 228 -9.03 -11.41 15.35
N GLN A 229 -8.48 -12.45 14.71
CA GLN A 229 -9.15 -13.19 13.64
C GLN A 229 -10.41 -13.90 14.18
N SER A 230 -10.28 -14.59 15.31
CA SER A 230 -11.41 -15.24 15.99
C SER A 230 -12.53 -14.25 16.35
N GLY A 231 -12.16 -13.02 16.74
CA GLY A 231 -13.15 -11.97 17.02
C GLY A 231 -13.89 -11.51 15.76
N CYS A 232 -13.26 -11.57 14.59
CA CYS A 232 -13.94 -11.35 13.31
C CYS A 232 -14.94 -12.47 13.03
N ASP A 233 -14.53 -13.73 13.19
CA ASP A 233 -15.36 -14.91 12.93
C ASP A 233 -16.59 -14.95 13.86
N ASP A 234 -16.38 -14.73 15.16
CA ASP A 234 -17.45 -14.68 16.16
C ASP A 234 -18.46 -13.57 15.84
N LEU A 235 -17.96 -12.38 15.49
CA LEU A 235 -18.82 -11.24 15.18
C LEU A 235 -19.58 -11.44 13.87
N PHE A 236 -18.94 -12.05 12.87
CA PHE A 236 -19.58 -12.39 11.60
C PHE A 236 -20.77 -13.33 11.82
N ALA A 237 -20.60 -14.39 12.60
CA ALA A 237 -21.68 -15.33 12.92
C ALA A 237 -22.86 -14.64 13.62
N ILE A 238 -22.58 -13.72 14.55
CA ILE A 238 -23.62 -12.95 15.25
C ILE A 238 -24.37 -12.02 14.28
N LEU A 239 -23.64 -11.21 13.51
CA LEU A 239 -24.27 -10.21 12.65
C LEU A 239 -25.01 -10.84 11.47
N GLN A 240 -24.55 -11.98 10.95
CA GLN A 240 -25.24 -12.72 9.90
C GLN A 240 -26.63 -13.19 10.35
N LEU A 241 -26.77 -13.60 11.62
CA LEU A 241 -28.07 -13.99 12.20
C LEU A 241 -28.98 -12.78 12.45
N LEU A 242 -28.41 -11.67 12.91
CA LEU A 242 -29.17 -10.46 13.28
C LEU A 242 -29.57 -9.60 12.09
N LEU A 243 -28.84 -9.69 10.97
CA LEU A 243 -29.02 -8.88 9.76
C LEU A 243 -29.08 -9.79 8.52
N PRO A 244 -30.09 -10.69 8.41
CA PRO A 244 -30.17 -11.66 7.31
C PRO A 244 -30.29 -11.01 5.92
N ASP A 245 -30.80 -9.78 5.87
CA ASP A 245 -31.00 -9.02 4.63
C ASP A 245 -29.76 -8.19 4.22
N LYS A 246 -28.67 -8.24 5.00
CA LYS A 246 -27.44 -7.49 4.73
C LYS A 246 -26.33 -8.42 4.25
N ASN A 247 -25.61 -7.98 3.22
CA ASN A 247 -24.43 -8.68 2.76
C ASN A 247 -23.22 -8.30 3.62
N ILE A 248 -22.78 -9.25 4.44
CA ILE A 248 -21.65 -9.12 5.35
C ILE A 248 -20.47 -9.91 4.80
N GLY A 249 -19.27 -9.33 4.85
CA GLY A 249 -18.01 -9.98 4.51
C GLY A 249 -17.06 -10.02 5.69
N ILE A 250 -16.09 -10.94 5.63
CA ILE A 250 -15.02 -11.06 6.61
C ILE A 250 -13.65 -10.96 5.93
N TYR A 251 -12.69 -10.25 6.52
CA TYR A 251 -11.35 -10.10 5.96
C TYR A 251 -10.25 -10.07 7.04
N HIS A 252 -9.47 -11.15 7.13
CA HIS A 252 -8.28 -11.23 7.99
C HIS A 252 -7.18 -12.09 7.36
N GLY A 253 -6.01 -12.11 8.02
CA GLY A 253 -4.81 -12.83 7.57
C GLY A 253 -4.93 -14.36 7.56
N GLY A 254 -6.02 -14.93 8.08
CA GLY A 254 -6.28 -16.38 8.04
C GLY A 254 -6.92 -16.87 6.74
N LEU A 255 -7.50 -15.96 5.96
CA LEU A 255 -8.13 -16.29 4.68
C LEU A 255 -7.08 -16.61 3.61
N GLY A 256 -7.41 -17.52 2.69
CA GLY A 256 -6.58 -17.79 1.51
C GLY A 256 -6.56 -16.61 0.53
N ASP A 257 -5.54 -16.55 -0.34
CA ASP A 257 -5.37 -15.43 -1.29
C ASP A 257 -6.60 -15.29 -2.22
N GLU A 258 -7.11 -16.40 -2.79
CA GLU A 258 -8.31 -16.38 -3.65
C GLU A 258 -9.56 -15.86 -2.92
N GLN A 259 -9.74 -16.24 -1.65
CA GLN A 259 -10.85 -15.77 -0.83
C GLN A 259 -10.75 -14.27 -0.57
N ARG A 260 -9.56 -13.77 -0.22
CA ARG A 260 -9.32 -12.33 -0.02
C ARG A 260 -9.59 -11.54 -1.29
N GLU A 261 -9.14 -12.04 -2.45
CA GLU A 261 -9.40 -11.41 -3.75
C GLU A 261 -10.89 -11.36 -4.08
N SER A 262 -11.61 -12.47 -3.88
CA SER A 262 -13.05 -12.56 -4.10
C SER A 262 -13.83 -11.59 -3.20
N ILE A 263 -13.51 -11.56 -1.90
CA ILE A 263 -14.16 -10.68 -0.91
C ILE A 263 -13.87 -9.21 -1.22
N MET A 264 -12.61 -8.88 -1.54
CA MET A 264 -12.23 -7.53 -1.92
C MET A 264 -12.94 -7.07 -3.21
N SER A 265 -13.09 -7.97 -4.19
CA SER A 265 -13.87 -7.70 -5.40
C SER A 265 -15.34 -7.46 -5.09
N CYS A 266 -15.95 -8.27 -4.22
CA CYS A 266 -17.33 -8.09 -3.78
C CYS A 266 -17.54 -6.76 -3.04
N TRP A 267 -16.60 -6.36 -2.19
CA TRP A 267 -16.60 -5.06 -1.51
C TRP A 267 -16.53 -3.89 -2.50
N LYS A 268 -15.54 -3.92 -3.42
CA LYS A 268 -15.36 -2.88 -4.45
C LYS A 268 -16.58 -2.70 -5.33
N ASN A 269 -17.23 -3.81 -5.70
CA ASN A 269 -18.43 -3.82 -6.54
C ASN A 269 -19.73 -3.53 -5.77
N GLY A 270 -19.66 -3.18 -4.48
CA GLY A 270 -20.83 -2.87 -3.66
C GLY A 270 -21.72 -4.06 -3.30
N LYS A 271 -21.26 -5.29 -3.54
CA LYS A 271 -21.99 -6.51 -3.17
C LYS A 271 -21.98 -6.73 -1.67
N ILE A 272 -20.88 -6.38 -0.99
CA ILE A 272 -20.77 -6.42 0.47
C ILE A 272 -20.99 -5.00 1.01
N GLN A 273 -21.91 -4.85 1.97
CA GLN A 273 -22.21 -3.58 2.63
C GLN A 273 -21.45 -3.43 3.94
N ILE A 274 -21.27 -4.53 4.68
CA ILE A 274 -20.59 -4.53 5.97
C ILE A 274 -19.35 -5.41 5.88
N MET A 275 -18.16 -4.85 6.09
CA MET A 275 -16.93 -5.63 6.19
C MET A 275 -16.48 -5.72 7.64
N ILE A 276 -16.26 -6.94 8.11
CA ILE A 276 -15.62 -7.21 9.39
C ILE A 276 -14.18 -7.61 9.12
N GLY A 277 -13.19 -6.99 9.75
CA GLY A 277 -11.81 -7.35 9.49
C GLY A 277 -10.83 -6.96 10.58
N THR A 278 -9.62 -7.49 10.49
CA THR A 278 -8.50 -6.98 11.27
C THR A 278 -7.80 -5.86 10.49
N ASN A 279 -6.67 -5.35 11.00
CA ASN A 279 -5.81 -4.41 10.26
C ASN A 279 -5.34 -4.92 8.89
N ALA A 280 -5.50 -6.23 8.61
CA ALA A 280 -5.30 -6.79 7.28
C ALA A 280 -6.23 -6.15 6.22
N PHE A 281 -7.43 -5.71 6.61
CA PHE A 281 -8.39 -4.99 5.77
C PHE A 281 -8.21 -3.47 5.87
N GLY A 282 -7.02 -2.95 5.53
CA GLY A 282 -6.76 -1.50 5.66
C GLY A 282 -5.94 -0.90 4.52
N MET A 283 -4.85 -1.56 4.15
CA MET A 283 -4.00 -1.10 3.06
C MET A 283 -4.68 -1.31 1.70
N GLY A 284 -4.80 -0.23 0.91
CA GLY A 284 -5.33 -0.29 -0.45
C GLY A 284 -6.83 -0.24 -0.62
N ILE A 285 -7.58 -0.01 0.46
CA ILE A 285 -9.00 0.31 0.34
C ILE A 285 -9.13 1.79 -0.02
N ASN A 286 -9.68 2.05 -1.19
CA ASN A 286 -10.04 3.40 -1.63
C ASN A 286 -11.51 3.39 -2.07
N SER A 287 -12.41 3.44 -1.08
CA SER A 287 -13.85 3.54 -1.27
C SER A 287 -14.28 4.91 -0.77
N THR A 288 -15.00 5.67 -1.60
CA THR A 288 -15.45 7.04 -1.29
C THR A 288 -16.76 7.09 -0.51
N ASP A 289 -17.38 5.93 -0.30
CA ASP A 289 -18.73 5.72 0.23
C ASP A 289 -18.73 4.89 1.54
N VAL A 290 -17.65 5.01 2.32
CA VAL A 290 -17.47 4.41 3.66
C VAL A 290 -17.62 5.49 4.71
#